data_AF-A0A1Q7ZKB6-F1
#
_entry.id   AF-A0A1Q7ZKB6-F1
#
_cell.length_a   1.000
_cell.length_b   1.000
_cell.length_c   1.000
_cell.angle_alpha   90.00
_cell.angle_beta   90.00
_cell.angle_gamma   90.00
#
_symmetry.space_group_name_H-M   'P 1'
#
loop_
_entity.id
_entity.type
_entity.pdbx_description
1 polymer ?
#
loop_
_entity_poly.entity_id
_entity_poly.type
_entity_poly.pdbx_seq_one_letter_code
_entity_poly.pdbx_strand_id
1 'polypeptide(L)'
;MKLTMVIESAQDHTFVPRLIPLLASMPLAQLLEQSFIAPLLSPLLDRHQRSITILKERIESKDGTLFFDITDQDLEGYNKFIPYYLHPESIYSVGLSKSSFRVKVSVGSNPWARSERLVNLAKICERYGGGGHARVGAISFDVTQHQAARKAANEIVQELRASVRAQQQ
;
A
#
# COMPACT_ATOMS: atom_id res chain seq x y z
N MET A 1 3.10 13.68 -1.75
CA MET A 1 2.68 15.00 -1.22
C MET A 1 2.79 14.98 0.30
N LYS A 2 3.56 15.92 0.89
CA LYS A 2 3.80 16.00 2.36
C LYS A 2 2.53 16.27 3.17
N LEU A 3 1.67 17.16 2.68
CA LEU A 3 0.45 17.56 3.37
C LEU A 3 -0.55 16.40 3.54
N THR A 4 -0.69 15.55 2.52
CA THR A 4 -1.56 14.37 2.56
C THR A 4 -1.17 13.42 3.70
N MET A 5 0.14 13.25 3.96
CA MET A 5 0.62 12.41 5.06
C MET A 5 0.12 12.93 6.40
N VAL A 6 0.16 14.25 6.60
CA VAL A 6 -0.34 14.87 7.83
C VAL A 6 -1.86 14.69 7.94
N ILE A 7 -2.61 14.97 6.87
CA ILE A 7 -4.08 14.80 6.84
C ILE A 7 -4.50 13.36 7.19
N GLU A 8 -3.88 12.35 6.58
CA GLU A 8 -4.21 10.94 6.80
C GLU A 8 -3.84 10.44 8.20
N SER A 9 -2.85 11.07 8.85
CA SER A 9 -2.38 10.72 10.19
C SER A 9 -3.04 11.50 11.32
N ALA A 10 -3.77 12.58 10.99
CA ALA A 10 -4.34 13.48 11.97
C ALA A 10 -5.45 12.78 12.78
N GLN A 11 -5.25 12.67 14.09
CA GLN A 11 -6.26 12.17 15.02
C GLN A 11 -7.17 13.29 15.56
N ASP A 12 -6.70 14.53 15.48
CA ASP A 12 -7.46 15.71 15.87
C ASP A 12 -8.54 16.03 14.82
N HIS A 13 -9.81 15.83 15.18
CA HIS A 13 -10.96 16.12 14.33
C HIS A 13 -11.09 17.60 13.93
N THR A 14 -10.42 18.51 14.62
CA THR A 14 -10.39 19.95 14.30
C THR A 14 -9.31 20.32 13.28
N PHE A 15 -8.35 19.41 13.02
CA PHE A 15 -7.23 19.65 12.10
C PHE A 15 -7.70 19.98 10.68
N VAL A 16 -8.56 19.14 10.10
CA VAL A 16 -9.06 19.33 8.73
C VAL A 16 -9.95 20.58 8.62
N PRO A 17 -10.93 20.83 9.52
CA PRO A 17 -11.68 22.09 9.54
C PRO A 17 -10.79 23.35 9.61
N ARG A 18 -9.72 23.32 10.40
CA ARG A 18 -8.74 24.43 10.48
C ARG A 18 -7.94 24.60 9.19
N LEU A 19 -7.62 23.48 8.52
CA LEU A 19 -6.82 23.46 7.30
C LEU A 19 -7.57 23.99 6.07
N ILE A 20 -8.86 23.65 5.92
CA ILE A 20 -9.67 23.98 4.73
C ILE A 20 -9.60 25.47 4.32
N PRO A 21 -9.85 26.46 5.19
CA PRO A 21 -9.79 27.86 4.78
C PRO A 21 -8.39 28.30 4.33
N LEU A 22 -7.33 27.72 4.92
CA LEU A 22 -5.95 28.07 4.57
C LEU A 22 -5.56 27.56 3.18
N LEU A 23 -6.11 26.42 2.75
CA LEU A 23 -5.89 25.89 1.40
C LEU A 23 -6.36 26.87 0.29
N ALA A 24 -7.33 27.73 0.59
CA ALA A 24 -7.84 28.73 -0.33
C ALA A 24 -7.03 30.04 -0.31
N SER A 25 -6.24 30.28 0.74
CA SER A 25 -5.62 31.58 1.00
C SER A 25 -4.10 31.59 0.95
N MET A 26 -3.42 30.44 0.93
CA MET A 26 -1.95 30.39 0.88
C MET A 26 -1.41 29.20 0.07
N PRO A 27 -0.18 29.32 -0.49
CA PRO A 27 0.49 28.21 -1.16
C PRO A 27 0.75 27.03 -0.22
N LEU A 28 0.76 25.81 -0.78
CA LEU A 28 1.03 24.58 -0.03
C LEU A 28 2.38 24.59 0.70
N ALA A 29 3.39 25.28 0.15
CA ALA A 29 4.70 25.40 0.80
C ALA A 29 4.60 26.16 2.14
N GLN A 30 3.94 27.32 2.15
CA GLN A 30 3.71 28.12 3.36
C GLN A 30 2.79 27.41 4.36
N LEU A 31 1.88 26.59 3.86
CA LEU A 31 0.99 25.79 4.68
C LEU A 31 1.77 24.71 5.47
N LEU A 32 2.79 24.08 4.85
CA LEU A 32 3.62 23.09 5.54
C LEU A 32 4.45 23.69 6.68
N GLU A 33 4.67 25.00 6.68
CA GLU A 33 5.41 25.75 7.70
C GLU A 33 4.54 26.16 8.89
N GLN A 34 3.21 25.98 8.81
CA GLN A 34 2.30 26.35 9.89
C GLN A 34 2.62 25.56 11.17
N SER A 35 2.56 26.23 12.32
CA SER A 35 2.96 25.66 13.62
C SER A 35 2.17 24.41 14.04
N PHE A 36 0.96 24.22 13.50
CA PHE A 36 0.13 23.04 13.76
C PHE A 36 0.32 21.91 12.72
N ILE A 37 1.16 22.12 11.71
CA ILE A 37 1.46 21.16 10.62
C ILE A 37 2.92 20.72 10.68
N ALA A 38 3.86 21.67 10.73
CA ALA A 38 5.29 21.38 10.64
C ALA A 38 5.79 20.33 11.66
N PRO A 39 5.39 20.37 12.96
CA PRO A 39 5.83 19.37 13.93
C PRO A 39 5.34 17.95 13.63
N LEU A 40 4.21 17.80 12.93
CA LEU A 40 3.64 16.50 12.57
C LEU A 40 4.40 15.84 11.42
N LEU A 41 5.08 16.62 10.59
CA LEU A 41 5.63 16.13 9.33
C LEU A 41 6.90 15.30 9.50
N SER A 42 7.84 15.71 10.36
CA SER A 42 9.14 15.02 10.54
C SER A 42 8.99 13.52 10.84
N PRO A 43 8.22 13.10 11.86
CA PRO A 43 8.09 11.67 12.17
C PRO A 43 7.43 10.87 11.03
N LEU A 44 6.53 11.49 10.26
CA LEU A 44 5.90 10.85 9.11
C LEU A 44 6.88 10.66 7.96
N LEU A 45 7.78 11.61 7.72
CA LEU A 45 8.85 11.49 6.72
C LEU A 45 9.85 10.39 7.12
N ASP A 46 10.25 10.34 8.38
CA ASP A 46 11.16 9.30 8.87
C ASP A 46 10.53 7.91 8.75
N ARG A 47 9.25 7.77 9.13
CA ARG A 47 8.48 6.53 8.92
C ARG A 47 8.39 6.16 7.44
N HIS A 48 8.15 7.13 6.56
CA HIS A 48 8.09 6.89 5.12
C HIS A 48 9.43 6.40 4.56
N GLN A 49 10.54 7.06 4.94
CA GLN A 49 11.87 6.65 4.52
C GLN A 49 12.23 5.25 5.02
N ARG A 50 11.90 4.93 6.28
CA ARG A 50 12.05 3.58 6.84
C ARG A 50 11.23 2.54 6.07
N SER A 51 9.99 2.90 5.68
CA SER A 51 9.13 2.01 4.88
C SER A 51 9.77 1.68 3.52
N ILE A 52 10.39 2.67 2.86
CA ILE A 52 11.10 2.48 1.60
C ILE A 52 12.28 1.52 1.78
N THR A 53 13.11 1.73 2.81
CA THR A 53 14.27 0.87 3.08
C THR A 53 13.85 -0.58 3.32
N ILE A 54 12.87 -0.82 4.19
CA ILE A 54 12.38 -2.16 4.49
C ILE A 54 11.80 -2.84 3.25
N LEU A 55 10.99 -2.13 2.47
CA LEU A 55 10.39 -2.71 1.25
C LEU A 55 11.46 -3.02 0.19
N LYS A 56 12.49 -2.17 0.07
CA LYS A 56 13.62 -2.43 -0.83
C LYS A 56 14.36 -3.72 -0.48
N GLU A 57 14.46 -4.05 0.80
CA GLU A 57 15.12 -5.28 1.27
C GLU A 57 14.25 -6.53 1.12
N ARG A 58 12.91 -6.38 1.14
CA ARG A 58 11.98 -7.50 1.29
C ARG A 58 11.17 -7.86 0.05
N ILE A 59 11.11 -6.98 -0.94
CA ILE A 59 10.36 -7.26 -2.15
C ILE A 59 11.07 -8.34 -2.96
N GLU A 60 10.36 -9.42 -3.23
CA GLU A 60 10.67 -10.38 -4.27
C GLU A 60 9.95 -9.96 -5.55
N SER A 61 10.71 -9.56 -6.58
CA SER A 61 10.17 -9.28 -7.92
C SER A 61 10.37 -10.50 -8.83
N LYS A 62 9.27 -11.07 -9.35
CA LYS A 62 9.32 -12.19 -10.29
C LYS A 62 8.08 -12.24 -11.16
N ASP A 63 8.27 -12.49 -12.46
CA ASP A 63 7.22 -12.59 -13.48
C ASP A 63 6.21 -11.42 -13.39
N GLY A 64 6.72 -10.19 -13.33
CA GLY A 64 5.91 -8.97 -13.23
C GLY A 64 5.08 -8.83 -11.94
N THR A 65 5.30 -9.68 -10.93
CA THR A 65 4.54 -9.69 -9.68
C THR A 65 5.47 -9.54 -8.49
N LEU A 66 5.21 -8.52 -7.67
CA LEU A 66 5.92 -8.28 -6.43
C LEU A 66 5.29 -9.06 -5.28
N PHE A 67 6.11 -9.62 -4.41
CA PHE A 67 5.70 -10.23 -3.16
C PHE A 67 6.54 -9.71 -1.99
N PHE A 68 5.92 -9.44 -0.85
CA PHE A 68 6.63 -9.12 0.39
C PHE A 68 5.77 -9.40 1.62
N ASP A 69 6.45 -9.71 2.72
CA ASP A 69 5.86 -9.86 4.04
C ASP A 69 6.56 -8.89 5.01
N ILE A 70 5.79 -7.92 5.52
CA ILE A 70 6.23 -6.92 6.51
C ILE A 70 5.40 -7.01 7.80
N THR A 71 4.82 -8.18 8.08
CA THR A 71 3.95 -8.39 9.26
C THR A 71 4.67 -8.33 10.61
N ASP A 72 5.99 -8.46 10.62
CA ASP A 72 6.87 -8.27 11.76
C ASP A 72 7.32 -6.80 11.93
N GLN A 73 6.89 -5.91 11.04
CA GLN A 73 7.21 -4.49 11.09
C GLN A 73 5.96 -3.69 11.47
N ASP A 74 6.15 -2.64 12.28
CA ASP A 74 5.10 -1.65 12.53
C ASP A 74 4.94 -0.73 11.31
N LEU A 75 4.43 -1.28 10.22
CA LEU A 75 4.27 -0.62 8.92
C LEU A 75 2.87 -0.80 8.34
N GLU A 76 1.84 -0.97 9.19
CA GLU A 76 0.47 -0.81 8.72
C GLU A 76 0.30 0.60 8.12
N GLY A 77 -0.39 0.67 6.98
CA GLY A 77 -0.66 1.94 6.30
C GLY A 77 0.55 2.53 5.58
N TYR A 78 1.61 1.75 5.32
CA TYR A 78 2.68 2.19 4.42
C TYR A 78 2.08 2.66 3.08
N ASN A 79 2.76 3.59 2.41
CA ASN A 79 2.32 4.07 1.12
C ASN A 79 2.34 2.92 0.09
N LYS A 80 1.16 2.48 -0.35
CA LYS A 80 0.94 1.37 -1.29
C LYS A 80 1.59 1.56 -2.67
N PHE A 81 2.07 2.77 -2.98
CA PHE A 81 2.81 3.06 -4.22
C PHE A 81 4.32 2.81 -4.10
N ILE A 82 4.88 2.64 -2.90
CA ILE A 82 6.32 2.35 -2.71
C ILE A 82 6.76 1.11 -3.49
N PRO A 83 6.04 -0.03 -3.48
CA PRO A 83 6.45 -1.20 -4.25
C PRO A 83 6.62 -0.90 -5.74
N TYR A 84 5.70 -0.15 -6.34
CA TYR A 84 5.77 0.24 -7.75
C TYR A 84 6.83 1.31 -8.03
N TYR A 85 7.12 2.18 -7.05
CA TYR A 85 8.23 3.12 -7.15
C TYR A 85 9.59 2.40 -7.17
N LEU A 86 9.74 1.35 -6.36
CA LEU A 86 10.96 0.55 -6.30
C LEU A 86 11.11 -0.40 -7.49
N HIS A 87 9.99 -0.90 -8.02
CA HIS A 87 9.92 -1.83 -9.15
C HIS A 87 8.95 -1.33 -10.22
N PRO A 88 9.33 -0.31 -11.01
CA PRO A 88 8.45 0.31 -12.00
C PRO A 88 8.03 -0.64 -13.13
N GLU A 89 8.77 -1.72 -13.36
CA GLU A 89 8.49 -2.79 -14.32
C GLU A 89 7.35 -3.73 -13.88
N SER A 90 6.98 -3.72 -12.60
CA SER A 90 5.97 -4.62 -12.06
C SER A 90 4.57 -4.33 -12.59
N ILE A 91 3.76 -5.38 -12.73
CA ILE A 91 2.35 -5.31 -13.10
C ILE A 91 1.47 -5.44 -11.86
N TYR A 92 1.85 -6.33 -10.93
CA TYR A 92 1.10 -6.59 -9.71
C TYR A 92 1.96 -6.51 -8.46
N SER A 93 1.32 -6.29 -7.32
CA SER A 93 1.92 -6.32 -5.99
C SER A 93 1.01 -7.06 -5.02
N VAL A 94 1.58 -7.99 -4.26
CA VAL A 94 0.94 -8.73 -3.17
C VAL A 94 1.76 -8.54 -1.90
N GLY A 95 1.20 -7.85 -0.91
CA GLY A 95 1.90 -7.50 0.32
C GLY A 95 1.14 -7.90 1.58
N LEU A 96 1.85 -8.48 2.56
CA LEU A 96 1.31 -8.72 3.90
C LEU A 96 1.74 -7.64 4.89
N SER A 97 0.80 -7.13 5.67
CA SER A 97 1.05 -6.20 6.79
C SER A 97 0.21 -6.59 7.99
N LYS A 98 0.69 -6.31 9.21
CA LYS A 98 -0.03 -6.60 10.46
C LYS A 98 -0.39 -5.32 11.19
N SER A 99 -1.55 -5.37 11.84
CA SER A 99 -2.08 -4.36 12.76
C SER A 99 -2.36 -4.98 14.12
N SER A 100 -2.87 -4.20 15.07
CA SER A 100 -3.35 -4.73 16.36
C SER A 100 -4.56 -5.67 16.24
N PHE A 101 -5.31 -5.63 15.15
CA PHE A 101 -6.61 -6.33 15.02
C PHE A 101 -6.73 -7.26 13.80
N ARG A 102 -5.76 -7.28 12.89
CA ARG A 102 -5.76 -8.13 11.69
C ARG A 102 -4.38 -8.34 11.09
N VAL A 103 -4.26 -9.43 10.33
CA VAL A 103 -3.25 -9.59 9.28
C VAL A 103 -3.91 -9.28 7.93
N LYS A 104 -3.37 -8.33 7.18
CA LYS A 104 -3.93 -7.88 5.90
C LYS A 104 -3.07 -8.40 4.76
N VAL A 105 -3.70 -9.04 3.78
CA VAL A 105 -3.13 -9.27 2.45
C VAL A 105 -3.67 -8.17 1.53
N SER A 106 -2.80 -7.39 0.93
CA SER A 106 -3.13 -6.37 -0.06
C SER A 106 -2.70 -6.82 -1.45
N VAL A 107 -3.58 -6.66 -2.43
CA VAL A 107 -3.35 -7.06 -3.81
C VAL A 107 -3.63 -5.86 -4.70
N GLY A 108 -2.68 -5.45 -5.53
CA GLY A 108 -2.82 -4.28 -6.37
C GLY A 108 -2.20 -4.48 -7.75
N SER A 109 -2.70 -3.71 -8.71
CA SER A 109 -2.06 -3.53 -10.02
C SER A 109 -1.33 -2.20 -10.06
N ASN A 110 -0.17 -2.18 -10.69
CA ASN A 110 0.62 -0.97 -10.91
C ASN A 110 -0.20 0.01 -11.77
N PRO A 111 -0.51 1.22 -11.28
CA PRO A 111 -1.28 2.20 -12.05
C PRO A 111 -0.53 2.72 -13.28
N TRP A 112 0.80 2.54 -13.32
CA TRP A 112 1.66 2.97 -14.43
C TRP A 112 2.03 1.84 -15.40
N ALA A 113 1.66 0.59 -15.10
CA ALA A 113 1.90 -0.51 -16.02
C ALA A 113 1.05 -0.39 -17.29
N ARG A 114 1.67 -0.61 -18.45
CA ARG A 114 1.03 -0.55 -19.78
C ARG A 114 0.35 -1.87 -20.20
N SER A 115 -0.01 -2.75 -19.25
CA SER A 115 -0.65 -4.02 -19.58
C SER A 115 -2.11 -3.82 -19.96
N GLU A 116 -2.50 -4.32 -21.14
CA GLU A 116 -3.86 -4.22 -21.68
C GLU A 116 -4.83 -5.25 -21.06
N ARG A 117 -4.31 -6.32 -20.44
CA ARG A 117 -5.11 -7.44 -19.91
C ARG A 117 -4.81 -7.67 -18.43
N LEU A 118 -5.46 -6.89 -17.57
CA LEU A 118 -5.31 -7.05 -16.13
C LEU A 118 -6.31 -8.06 -15.56
N VAL A 119 -5.83 -8.89 -14.64
CA VAL A 119 -6.67 -9.80 -13.86
C VAL A 119 -7.53 -8.98 -12.90
N ASN A 120 -8.80 -9.38 -12.75
CA ASN A 120 -9.70 -8.77 -11.78
C ASN A 120 -9.31 -9.18 -10.35
N LEU A 121 -8.64 -8.29 -9.62
CA LEU A 121 -8.08 -8.58 -8.30
C LEU A 121 -9.16 -8.77 -7.22
N ALA A 122 -10.34 -8.16 -7.38
CA ALA A 122 -11.46 -8.38 -6.48
C ALA A 122 -11.93 -9.84 -6.52
N LYS A 123 -12.06 -10.42 -7.73
CA LYS A 123 -12.49 -11.82 -7.89
C LYS A 123 -11.53 -12.81 -7.28
N ILE A 124 -10.23 -12.52 -7.31
CA ILE A 124 -9.22 -13.30 -6.59
C ILE A 124 -9.44 -13.19 -5.09
N CYS A 125 -9.56 -11.96 -4.56
CA CYS A 125 -9.67 -11.73 -3.11
C CYS A 125 -10.98 -12.29 -2.51
N GLU A 126 -12.09 -12.26 -3.26
CA GLU A 126 -13.41 -12.82 -2.87
C GLU A 126 -13.31 -14.30 -2.48
N ARG A 127 -12.44 -15.09 -3.15
CA ARG A 127 -12.25 -16.52 -2.83
C ARG A 127 -11.66 -16.77 -1.44
N TYR A 128 -11.11 -15.75 -0.81
CA TYR A 128 -10.53 -15.79 0.54
C TYR A 128 -11.34 -14.96 1.55
N GLY A 129 -12.58 -14.58 1.23
CA GLY A 129 -13.42 -13.72 2.08
C GLY A 129 -13.03 -12.24 2.08
N GLY A 130 -12.17 -11.83 1.13
CA GLY A 130 -11.82 -10.44 0.88
C GLY A 130 -12.74 -9.77 -0.13
N GLY A 131 -12.24 -8.70 -0.76
CA GLY A 131 -12.96 -7.99 -1.80
C GLY A 131 -12.16 -6.82 -2.37
N GLY A 132 -12.83 -5.94 -3.12
CA GLY A 132 -12.22 -4.75 -3.72
C GLY A 132 -12.85 -4.36 -5.04
N HIS A 133 -12.03 -3.90 -5.98
CA HIS A 133 -12.40 -3.66 -7.38
C HIS A 133 -11.39 -4.30 -8.33
N ALA A 134 -11.62 -4.17 -9.65
CA ALA A 134 -10.82 -4.86 -10.65
C ALA A 134 -9.30 -4.62 -10.54
N ARG A 135 -8.87 -3.48 -10.02
CA ARG A 135 -7.45 -3.06 -9.98
C ARG A 135 -6.80 -3.18 -8.60
N VAL A 136 -7.59 -3.34 -7.54
CA VAL A 136 -7.12 -3.40 -6.14
C VAL A 136 -8.07 -4.27 -5.32
N GLY A 137 -7.51 -5.15 -4.51
CA GLY A 137 -8.25 -5.94 -3.52
C GLY A 137 -7.48 -6.08 -2.21
N ALA A 138 -8.18 -6.56 -1.19
CA ALA A 138 -7.57 -6.93 0.08
C ALA A 138 -8.35 -8.04 0.77
N ILE A 139 -7.65 -8.75 1.65
CA ILE A 139 -8.21 -9.77 2.54
C ILE A 139 -7.77 -9.42 3.96
N SER A 140 -8.69 -9.51 4.91
CA SER A 140 -8.40 -9.32 6.34
C SER A 140 -8.56 -10.66 7.06
N PHE A 141 -7.47 -11.15 7.62
CA PHE A 141 -7.45 -12.31 8.50
C PHE A 141 -7.42 -11.86 9.95
N ASP A 142 -7.88 -12.71 10.86
CA ASP A 142 -7.69 -12.48 12.30
C ASP A 142 -6.19 -12.30 12.64
N VAL A 143 -5.89 -11.55 13.70
CA VAL A 143 -4.50 -11.24 14.10
C VAL A 143 -3.66 -12.50 14.39
N THR A 144 -4.29 -13.62 14.72
CA THR A 144 -3.66 -14.92 14.97
C THR A 144 -3.45 -15.77 13.70
N GLN A 145 -4.13 -15.43 12.59
CA GLN A 145 -4.19 -16.23 11.36
C GLN A 145 -3.07 -15.89 10.36
N HIS A 146 -1.84 -15.63 10.85
CA HIS A 146 -0.71 -15.25 10.00
C HIS A 146 -0.36 -16.29 8.92
N GLN A 147 -0.34 -17.58 9.29
CA GLN A 147 -0.05 -18.65 8.34
C GLN A 147 -1.11 -18.76 7.23
N ALA A 148 -2.38 -18.58 7.56
CA ALA A 148 -3.47 -18.58 6.58
C ALA A 148 -3.33 -17.40 5.61
N ALA A 149 -3.02 -16.20 6.13
CA ALA A 149 -2.76 -15.02 5.32
C ALA A 149 -1.57 -15.24 4.37
N ARG A 150 -0.47 -15.82 4.86
CA ARG A 150 0.71 -16.13 4.06
C ARG A 150 0.42 -17.18 2.99
N LYS A 151 -0.37 -18.21 3.30
CA LYS A 151 -0.81 -19.21 2.33
C LYS A 151 -1.62 -18.56 1.19
N ALA A 152 -2.66 -17.79 1.54
CA ALA A 152 -3.49 -17.09 0.55
C ALA A 152 -2.65 -16.15 -0.32
N ALA A 153 -1.75 -15.37 0.28
CA ALA A 153 -0.87 -14.47 -0.47
C ALA A 153 0.02 -15.22 -1.47
N ASN A 154 0.60 -16.36 -1.09
CA ASN A 154 1.43 -17.17 -1.99
C ASN A 154 0.62 -17.74 -3.16
N GLU A 155 -0.58 -18.27 -2.91
CA GLU A 155 -1.47 -18.78 -3.97
C GLU A 155 -1.82 -17.67 -4.98
N ILE A 156 -2.16 -16.48 -4.48
CA ILE A 156 -2.46 -15.30 -5.31
C ILE A 156 -1.23 -14.89 -6.14
N VAL A 157 -0.04 -14.87 -5.54
CA VAL A 157 1.20 -14.57 -6.27
C VAL A 157 1.42 -15.56 -7.41
N GLN A 158 1.23 -16.85 -7.18
CA GLN A 158 1.42 -17.86 -8.24
C GLN A 158 0.41 -17.69 -9.40
N GLU A 159 -0.86 -17.40 -9.09
CA GLU A 159 -1.89 -17.12 -10.11
C GLU A 159 -1.55 -15.88 -10.94
N LEU A 160 -1.15 -14.78 -10.29
CA LEU A 160 -0.79 -13.56 -10.99
C LEU A 160 0.46 -13.73 -11.87
N ARG A 161 1.49 -14.41 -11.35
CA ARG A 161 2.69 -14.75 -12.13
C ARG A 161 2.36 -15.62 -13.34
N ALA A 162 1.48 -16.61 -13.19
CA ALA A 162 1.01 -17.43 -14.29
C ALA A 162 0.28 -16.61 -15.36
N SER A 163 -0.57 -15.66 -14.94
CA SER A 163 -1.26 -14.74 -15.86
C SER A 163 -0.28 -13.87 -16.64
N VAL A 164 0.76 -13.33 -16.00
CA VAL A 164 1.77 -12.53 -16.69
C VAL A 164 2.52 -13.36 -17.74
N ARG A 165 2.97 -14.57 -17.39
CA ARG A 165 3.67 -15.44 -18.35
C ARG A 165 2.81 -15.81 -19.56
N ALA A 166 1.52 -16.06 -19.35
CA ALA A 166 0.57 -16.38 -20.42
C ALA A 166 0.31 -15.20 -21.38
N GLN A 167 0.54 -13.96 -20.95
CA GLN A 167 0.41 -12.76 -21.81
C GLN A 167 1.67 -12.44 -22.62
N GLN A 168 2.81 -13.02 -22.23
CA GLN A 168 4.09 -12.85 -22.91
C GLN A 168 4.34 -13.91 -23.99
N GLN A 169 3.43 -14.90 -24.11
CA GLN A 169 3.38 -15.92 -25.15
C GLN A 169 2.45 -15.46 -26.28
#